data_AF-A0A2W2MLA1-F1
#
_entry.id   AF-A0A2W2MLA1-F1
#
_cell.length_a   1.000
_cell.length_b   1.000
_cell.length_c   1.000
_cell.angle_alpha   90.00
_cell.angle_beta   90.00
_cell.angle_gamma   90.00
#
_symmetry.space_group_name_H-M   'P 1'
#
loop_
_entity.id
_entity.type
_entity.pdbx_description
1 polymer ?
#
loop_
_entity_poly.entity_id
_entity_poly.type
_entity_poly.pdbx_seq_one_letter_code
_entity_poly.pdbx_strand_id
1 'polypeptide(L)'
;MSYDLAVWEGDKPADNAIAREVFTQLYDRYIDTDEEFPPSPRIAEYVAALLARWVDLTEDEEDTSPWSTGPLIGEAAGPLIYFPMRYSMAEEASAYAAELAASMGLVCFDPQAGGLRPHPSQEARACVRVER
;
A
#
# COMPACT_ATOMS: atom_id res chain seq x y z
N MET A 1 3.44 -11.21 -14.14
CA MET A 1 3.66 -9.79 -13.76
C MET A 1 2.71 -9.49 -12.62
N SER A 2 3.23 -9.12 -11.45
CA SER A 2 2.43 -8.61 -10.33
C SER A 2 2.34 -7.09 -10.40
N TYR A 3 1.43 -6.53 -9.62
CA TYR A 3 1.33 -5.11 -9.32
C TYR A 3 1.54 -4.93 -7.82
N ASP A 4 2.48 -4.10 -7.41
CA ASP A 4 2.93 -4.07 -6.02
C ASP A 4 2.61 -2.72 -5.39
N LEU A 5 2.27 -2.71 -4.10
CA LEU A 5 2.16 -1.49 -3.31
C LEU A 5 3.08 -1.55 -2.10
N ALA A 6 3.56 -0.37 -1.71
CA ALA A 6 4.23 -0.16 -0.44
C ALA A 6 3.33 0.68 0.46
N VAL A 7 3.08 0.22 1.69
CA VAL A 7 2.34 0.99 2.70
C VAL A 7 3.14 1.03 3.98
N TRP A 8 3.30 2.22 4.56
CA TRP A 8 4.08 2.37 5.80
C TRP A 8 3.51 3.39 6.78
N GLU A 9 3.96 3.29 8.03
CA GLU A 9 3.73 4.27 9.07
C GLU A 9 4.65 5.48 8.95
N GLY A 10 4.11 6.69 9.06
CA GLY A 10 4.90 7.92 9.16
C GLY A 10 4.18 9.13 8.58
N ASP A 11 4.85 10.27 8.63
CA ASP A 11 4.34 11.49 8.00
C ASP A 11 4.29 11.34 6.49
N LYS A 12 3.21 11.85 5.88
CA LYS A 12 3.06 11.87 4.43
C LYS A 12 4.20 12.68 3.79
N PRO A 13 5.01 12.10 2.88
CA PRO A 13 6.04 12.83 2.17
C PRO A 13 5.48 14.01 1.38
N ALA A 14 6.25 15.10 1.27
CA ALA A 14 5.80 16.31 0.60
C ALA A 14 5.59 16.12 -0.92
N ASP A 15 6.36 15.21 -1.54
CA ASP A 15 6.25 14.88 -2.95
C ASP A 15 6.66 13.43 -3.25
N ASN A 16 6.51 13.04 -4.51
CA ASN A 16 6.81 11.69 -5.00
C ASN A 16 8.30 11.35 -4.99
N ALA A 17 9.20 12.35 -5.07
CA ALA A 17 10.63 12.12 -5.04
C ALA A 17 11.06 11.73 -3.62
N ILE A 18 10.61 12.49 -2.62
CA ILE A 18 10.83 12.17 -1.20
C ILE A 18 10.15 10.85 -0.85
N ALA A 19 8.93 10.60 -1.32
CA ALA A 19 8.26 9.33 -1.09
C ALA A 19 9.06 8.12 -1.59
N ARG A 20 9.67 8.25 -2.77
CA ARG A 20 10.54 7.21 -3.33
C ARG A 20 11.80 7.00 -2.48
N GLU A 21 12.45 8.07 -2.04
CA GLU A 21 13.62 7.96 -1.16
C GLU A 21 13.30 7.29 0.18
N VAL A 22 12.17 7.65 0.80
CA VAL A 22 11.69 7.03 2.03
C VAL A 22 11.38 5.55 1.80
N PHE A 23 10.68 5.22 0.70
CA PHE A 23 10.39 3.84 0.34
C PHE A 23 11.68 3.01 0.20
N THR A 24 12.67 3.48 -0.55
CA THR A 24 13.95 2.77 -0.71
C THR A 24 14.63 2.53 0.64
N GLN A 25 14.68 3.55 1.51
CA GLN A 25 15.29 3.39 2.83
C GLN A 25 14.56 2.39 3.73
N LEU A 26 13.23 2.35 3.66
CA LEU A 26 12.43 1.38 4.42
C LEU A 26 12.57 -0.03 3.84
N TYR A 27 12.55 -0.16 2.52
CA TYR A 27 12.72 -1.44 1.83
C TYR A 27 14.08 -2.05 2.16
N ASP A 28 15.17 -1.29 2.01
CA ASP A 28 16.53 -1.75 2.32
C ASP A 28 16.69 -2.14 3.80
N ARG A 29 15.92 -1.50 4.70
CA ARG A 29 16.02 -1.75 6.14
C ARG A 29 15.21 -2.94 6.62
N TYR A 30 14.02 -3.15 6.06
CA TYR A 30 13.04 -4.10 6.60
C TYR A 30 12.74 -5.27 5.68
N ILE A 31 12.99 -5.14 4.36
CA ILE A 31 12.64 -6.15 3.36
C ILE A 31 13.91 -6.76 2.72
N ASP A 32 14.87 -5.94 2.29
CA ASP A 32 16.14 -6.41 1.69
C ASP A 32 17.21 -6.69 2.74
N THR A 33 16.87 -7.55 3.71
CA THR A 33 17.75 -7.91 4.83
C THR A 33 17.44 -9.33 5.30
N ASP A 34 18.43 -9.98 5.92
CA ASP A 34 18.27 -11.31 6.52
C ASP A 34 17.61 -11.25 7.92
N GLU A 35 17.38 -10.05 8.47
CA GLU A 35 16.75 -9.87 9.78
C GLU A 35 15.22 -9.87 9.68
N GLU A 36 14.56 -10.69 10.50
CA GLU A 36 13.10 -10.74 10.58
C GLU A 36 12.56 -9.67 11.55
N PHE A 37 11.66 -8.82 11.06
CA PHE A 37 11.00 -7.81 11.88
C PHE A 37 9.50 -8.13 12.00
N PRO A 38 8.95 -8.29 13.21
CA PRO A 38 7.51 -8.45 13.35
C PRO A 38 6.79 -7.18 12.85
N PRO A 39 5.62 -7.31 12.22
CA PRO A 39 4.85 -6.16 11.81
C PRO A 39 4.43 -5.34 13.03
N SER A 40 4.52 -4.03 12.88
CA SER A 40 3.97 -3.07 13.83
C SER A 40 2.45 -3.28 13.99
N PRO A 41 1.88 -2.92 15.15
CA PRO A 41 0.44 -3.08 15.38
C PRO A 41 -0.45 -2.42 14.32
N ARG A 42 -0.07 -1.24 13.80
CA ARG A 42 -0.88 -0.51 12.81
C ARG A 42 -0.81 -1.17 11.43
N ILE A 43 0.36 -1.69 11.04
CA ILE A 43 0.48 -2.47 9.79
C ILE A 43 -0.28 -3.79 9.91
N ALA A 44 -0.20 -4.47 11.05
CA ALA A 44 -0.99 -5.69 11.28
C ALA A 44 -2.51 -5.42 11.21
N GLU A 45 -2.97 -4.30 11.77
CA GLU A 45 -4.37 -3.87 11.66
C GLU A 45 -4.77 -3.57 10.22
N TYR A 46 -3.89 -2.90 9.46
CA TYR A 46 -4.12 -2.63 8.04
C TYR A 46 -4.23 -3.91 7.21
N VAL A 47 -3.36 -4.90 7.45
CA VAL A 47 -3.45 -6.22 6.82
C VAL A 47 -4.75 -6.93 7.18
N ALA A 48 -5.13 -6.94 8.46
CA ALA A 48 -6.38 -7.55 8.90
C ALA A 48 -7.60 -6.90 8.22
N ALA A 49 -7.58 -5.59 8.01
CA ALA A 49 -8.65 -4.86 7.31
C ALA A 49 -8.70 -5.16 5.80
N LEU A 50 -7.56 -5.41 5.14
CA LEU A 50 -7.54 -5.94 3.77
C LEU A 50 -8.13 -7.35 3.71
N LEU A 51 -7.73 -8.21 4.66
CA LEU A 51 -8.17 -9.60 4.74
C LEU A 51 -9.65 -9.76 5.10
N ALA A 52 -10.24 -8.76 5.76
CA ALA A 52 -11.68 -8.71 6.02
C ALA A 52 -12.51 -8.53 4.73
N ARG A 53 -11.90 -8.03 3.65
CA ARG A 53 -12.54 -7.86 2.34
C ARG A 53 -12.19 -9.00 1.38
N TRP A 54 -10.92 -9.38 1.31
CA TRP A 54 -10.45 -10.46 0.44
C TRP A 54 -9.68 -11.47 1.26
N VAL A 55 -10.11 -12.73 1.17
CA VAL A 55 -9.44 -13.84 1.86
C VAL A 55 -7.96 -13.90 1.50
N ASP A 56 -7.16 -14.40 2.43
CA ASP A 56 -5.75 -14.65 2.20
C ASP A 56 -5.55 -15.65 1.06
N LEU A 57 -4.48 -15.49 0.28
CA LEU A 57 -4.19 -16.39 -0.84
C LEU A 57 -4.02 -17.85 -0.40
N THR A 58 -3.51 -18.08 0.80
CA THR A 58 -3.31 -19.44 1.35
C THR A 58 -4.61 -20.17 1.66
N GLU A 59 -5.73 -19.43 1.75
CA GLU A 59 -7.07 -19.94 2.06
C GLU A 59 -8.05 -19.74 0.88
N ASP A 60 -7.59 -19.24 -0.26
CA ASP A 60 -8.43 -18.87 -1.41
C ASP A 60 -8.70 -20.06 -2.35
N GLU A 61 -9.76 -20.82 -2.06
CA GLU A 61 -10.20 -21.93 -2.91
C GLU A 61 -10.96 -21.48 -4.17
N GLU A 62 -11.56 -20.28 -4.14
CA GLU A 62 -12.43 -19.76 -5.21
C GLU A 62 -11.73 -18.86 -6.24
N ASP A 63 -10.40 -18.70 -6.12
CA ASP A 63 -9.58 -17.84 -6.98
C ASP A 63 -10.02 -16.37 -6.98
N THR A 64 -10.48 -15.88 -5.82
CA THR A 64 -11.02 -14.53 -5.61
C THR A 64 -10.04 -13.58 -4.93
N SER A 65 -8.93 -14.10 -4.41
CA SER A 65 -7.94 -13.30 -3.71
C SER A 65 -7.13 -12.45 -4.70
N PRO A 66 -7.02 -11.13 -4.49
CA PRO A 66 -6.21 -10.28 -5.35
C PRO A 66 -4.72 -10.44 -5.07
N TRP A 67 -4.32 -11.13 -4.01
CA TRP A 67 -2.92 -11.26 -3.61
C TRP A 67 -2.18 -12.26 -4.51
N SER A 68 -0.91 -11.97 -4.81
CA SER A 68 -0.03 -12.86 -5.57
C SER A 68 0.90 -13.70 -4.70
N THR A 69 0.98 -13.38 -3.41
CA THR A 69 1.70 -14.13 -2.38
C THR A 69 0.84 -14.25 -1.13
N GLY A 70 1.17 -15.24 -0.29
CA GLY A 70 0.46 -15.50 0.96
C GLY A 70 1.35 -16.27 1.94
N PRO A 71 1.12 -16.15 3.26
CA PRO A 71 0.09 -15.30 3.85
C PRO A 71 0.45 -13.81 3.75
N LEU A 72 -0.53 -12.94 3.51
CA LEU A 72 -0.34 -11.52 3.25
C LEU A 72 0.38 -10.81 4.41
N ILE A 73 0.14 -11.24 5.65
CA ILE A 73 0.85 -10.71 6.83
C ILE A 73 2.35 -11.00 6.79
N GLY A 74 2.80 -12.01 6.04
CA GLY A 74 4.21 -12.33 5.83
C GLY A 74 4.95 -11.32 4.95
N GLU A 75 4.23 -10.47 4.23
CA GLU A 75 4.79 -9.37 3.43
C GLU A 75 5.06 -8.09 4.25
N ALA A 76 4.73 -8.12 5.55
CA ALA A 76 4.86 -7.01 6.46
C ALA A 76 6.07 -7.17 7.39
N ALA A 77 6.89 -6.13 7.46
CA ALA A 77 8.07 -6.07 8.30
C ALA A 77 8.18 -4.70 8.99
N GLY A 78 8.11 -4.70 10.32
CA GLY A 78 8.16 -3.47 11.11
C GLY A 78 7.06 -2.46 10.70
N PRO A 79 7.40 -1.20 10.36
CA PRO A 79 6.44 -0.17 9.97
C PRO A 79 6.05 -0.21 8.49
N LEU A 80 6.48 -1.21 7.72
CA LEU A 80 6.27 -1.32 6.27
C LEU A 80 5.56 -2.64 5.93
N ILE A 81 4.67 -2.59 4.95
CA ILE A 81 4.26 -3.75 4.16
C ILE A 81 4.53 -3.47 2.68
N TYR A 82 5.15 -4.43 2.00
CA TYR A 82 5.37 -4.41 0.55
C TYR A 82 4.76 -5.67 -0.05
N PHE A 83 3.64 -5.55 -0.77
CA PHE A 83 2.84 -6.72 -1.12
C PHE A 83 2.44 -6.73 -2.61
N PRO A 84 2.55 -7.89 -3.28
CA PRO A 84 2.20 -8.05 -4.67
C PRO A 84 0.73 -8.47 -4.87
N MET A 85 0.11 -7.92 -5.91
CA MET A 85 -1.25 -8.22 -6.36
C MET A 85 -1.24 -8.83 -7.77
N ARG A 86 -2.26 -9.63 -8.04
CA ARG A 86 -2.55 -10.19 -9.36
C ARG A 86 -2.98 -9.07 -10.28
N TYR A 87 -2.37 -9.00 -11.47
CA TYR A 87 -2.62 -7.92 -12.40
C TYR A 87 -4.10 -7.78 -12.80
N SER A 88 -4.84 -8.90 -12.89
CA SER A 88 -6.28 -8.92 -13.22
C SER A 88 -7.17 -8.23 -12.20
N MET A 89 -6.72 -8.10 -10.95
CA MET A 89 -7.47 -7.49 -9.84
C MET A 89 -6.81 -6.21 -9.31
N ALA A 90 -5.61 -5.88 -9.80
CA ALA A 90 -4.79 -4.80 -9.28
C ALA A 90 -5.46 -3.43 -9.33
N GLU A 91 -6.30 -3.15 -10.34
CA GLU A 91 -6.99 -1.87 -10.44
C GLU A 91 -7.90 -1.62 -9.21
N GLU A 92 -8.82 -2.55 -8.93
CA GLU A 92 -9.73 -2.46 -7.79
C GLU A 92 -8.96 -2.58 -6.46
N ALA A 93 -8.11 -3.60 -6.34
CA ALA A 93 -7.42 -3.91 -5.09
C ALA A 93 -6.46 -2.78 -4.69
N SER A 94 -5.69 -2.22 -5.63
CA SER A 94 -4.76 -1.12 -5.34
C SER A 94 -5.47 0.19 -4.98
N ALA A 95 -6.63 0.47 -5.59
CA ALA A 95 -7.43 1.64 -5.27
C ALA A 95 -7.99 1.55 -3.84
N TYR A 96 -8.62 0.42 -3.50
CA TYR A 96 -9.13 0.18 -2.16
C TYR A 96 -8.03 0.17 -1.10
N ALA A 97 -6.91 -0.51 -1.37
CA ALA A 97 -5.76 -0.55 -0.46
C ALA A 97 -5.24 0.86 -0.14
N ALA A 98 -5.10 1.71 -1.16
CA ALA A 98 -4.66 3.09 -0.98
C ALA A 98 -5.66 3.94 -0.18
N GLU A 99 -6.96 3.79 -0.43
CA GLU A 99 -8.01 4.49 0.32
C GLU A 99 -8.05 4.04 1.79
N LEU A 100 -7.94 2.73 2.03
CA LEU A 100 -7.88 2.17 3.37
C LEU A 100 -6.65 2.70 4.13
N ALA A 101 -5.47 2.66 3.49
CA ALA A 101 -4.24 3.21 4.07
C ALA A 101 -4.41 4.68 4.45
N ALA A 102 -4.98 5.49 3.55
CA ALA A 102 -5.25 6.90 3.81
C ALA A 102 -6.21 7.11 4.99
N SER A 103 -7.26 6.30 5.11
CA SER A 103 -8.21 6.37 6.22
C SER A 103 -7.59 6.01 7.58
N MET A 104 -6.53 5.20 7.58
CA MET A 104 -5.76 4.81 8.76
C MET A 104 -4.57 5.75 9.03
N GLY A 105 -4.39 6.80 8.23
CA GLY A 105 -3.26 7.73 8.34
C GLY A 105 -1.91 7.11 7.94
N LEU A 106 -1.93 6.05 7.13
CA LEU A 106 -0.75 5.42 6.55
C LEU A 106 -0.39 6.07 5.22
N VAL A 107 0.88 5.94 4.83
CA VAL A 107 1.36 6.38 3.52
C VAL A 107 1.29 5.21 2.56
N CYS A 108 0.66 5.41 1.40
CA CYS A 108 0.65 4.44 0.31
C CYS A 108 1.46 4.98 -0.88
N PHE A 109 2.39 4.17 -1.38
CA PHE A 109 3.19 4.47 -2.55
C PHE A 109 3.08 3.35 -3.57
N ASP A 110 3.07 3.78 -4.82
CA ASP A 110 3.01 2.92 -5.98
C ASP A 110 4.37 2.93 -6.68
N PRO A 111 5.18 1.87 -6.56
CA PRO A 111 6.49 1.81 -7.19
C PRO A 111 6.42 1.85 -8.71
N GLN A 112 5.35 1.32 -9.31
CA GLN A 112 5.18 1.24 -10.76
C GLN A 112 4.78 2.60 -11.35
N ALA A 113 3.84 3.31 -10.72
CA ALA A 113 3.48 4.69 -11.09
C ALA A 113 4.52 5.71 -10.58
N GLY A 114 5.31 5.32 -9.58
CA GLY A 114 6.35 6.12 -8.97
C GLY A 114 5.86 7.29 -8.13
N GLY A 115 4.71 7.14 -7.47
CA GLY A 115 4.09 8.23 -6.73
C GLY A 115 3.16 7.80 -5.61
N LEU A 116 2.77 8.78 -4.80
CA LEU A 116 1.85 8.59 -3.68
C LEU A 116 0.43 8.26 -4.16
N ARG A 117 -0.24 7.42 -3.38
CA ARG A 117 -1.66 7.09 -3.51
C ARG A 117 -2.43 7.42 -2.21
N PRO A 118 -3.73 7.74 -2.29
CA PRO A 118 -4.45 8.05 -3.52
C PRO A 118 -3.84 9.27 -4.22
N HIS A 119 -3.87 9.28 -5.55
CA HIS A 119 -3.41 10.45 -6.30
C HIS A 119 -4.26 11.65 -5.91
N PRO A 120 -3.69 12.87 -5.79
CA PRO A 120 -4.49 14.04 -5.52
C PRO A 120 -5.60 14.13 -6.59
N SER A 121 -6.85 13.98 -6.15
CA SER A 121 -8.01 14.09 -7.02
C SER A 121 -7.89 15.39 -7.82
N GLN A 122 -8.10 15.34 -9.14
CA GLN A 122 -8.03 16.53 -10.00
C GLN A 122 -9.07 17.61 -9.63
N GLU A 123 -9.94 17.35 -8.65
CA GLU A 123 -11.06 18.21 -8.23
C GLU A 123 -10.65 19.44 -7.40
N ALA A 124 -9.41 19.54 -6.93
CA ALA A 124 -8.96 20.75 -6.20
C ALA A 124 -8.64 21.96 -7.11
N ARG A 125 -8.75 21.85 -8.45
CA ARG A 125 -8.55 22.98 -9.38
C ARG A 125 -9.82 23.78 -9.73
N ALA A 126 -11.00 23.35 -9.28
CA ALA A 126 -12.26 24.02 -9.65
C ALA A 126 -12.74 25.10 -8.65
N CYS A 127 -12.13 25.24 -7.47
CA CYS A 127 -12.65 26.16 -6.44
C CYS A 127 -12.12 27.61 -6.54
N VAL A 128 -11.28 27.94 -7.53
CA VAL A 128 -10.79 29.33 -7.74
C VAL A 128 -11.32 29.87 -9.07
N ARG A 129 -12.65 30.02 -9.22
CA ARG A 129 -13.24 31.05 -10.09
C ARG A 129 -14.76 31.15 -9.95
N VAL A 130 -15.26 31.96 -9.00
CA VAL A 130 -16.36 32.93 -9.26
C VAL A 130 -16.32 33.98 -8.14
N GLU A 131 -15.61 35.07 -8.38
CA GLU A 131 -15.98 36.39 -7.84
C GLU A 131 -15.74 37.41 -8.96
N ARG A 132 -16.80 37.71 -9.71
CA ARG A 132 -17.00 38.99 -10.42
C ARG A 132 -18.49 39.25 -10.55
#